data_AF-A0A2C9LTN7-F1
#
_entry.id   AF-A0A2C9LTN7-F1
#
_cell.length_a   1.000
_cell.length_b   1.000
_cell.length_c   1.000
_cell.angle_alpha   90.00
_cell.angle_beta   90.00
_cell.angle_gamma   90.00
#
_symmetry.space_group_name_H-M   'P 1'
#
loop_
_entity.id
_entity.type
_entity.pdbx_description
1 polymer ?
#
loop_
_entity_poly.entity_id
_entity_poly.type
_entity_poly.pdbx_seq_one_letter_code
_entity_poly.pdbx_strand_id
1 'polypeptide(L)'
;MMAEYEAGLDSNIDVYIQYPESADRVIKTILIADVNGVDYKLEQVKNNILNDNGVPNAMSYNLAFRNESNGNVRKVDQSTKMLDWLKILTSSETTLIFQLV
;
A
#
# COMPACT_ATOMS: atom_id res chain seq x y z
N MET A 1 -15.91 -35.77 5.01
CA MET A 1 -14.89 -35.19 4.09
C MET A 1 -15.50 -33.98 3.43
N MET A 2 -14.66 -32.99 3.13
CA MET A 2 -14.95 -31.65 2.58
C MET A 2 -15.21 -30.57 3.63
N ALA A 3 -14.12 -30.08 4.22
CA ALA A 3 -13.99 -28.69 4.58
C ALA A 3 -12.70 -28.25 3.88
N GLU A 4 -12.79 -27.53 2.76
CA GLU A 4 -11.61 -26.91 2.17
C GLU A 4 -12.02 -25.82 1.18
N TYR A 5 -11.38 -24.66 1.36
CA TYR A 5 -11.37 -23.50 0.48
C TYR A 5 -12.51 -22.47 0.58
N GLU A 6 -12.68 -21.91 1.78
CA GLU A 6 -12.80 -20.45 1.90
C GLU A 6 -11.38 -19.89 2.09
N ALA A 7 -10.57 -19.92 1.03
CA ALA A 7 -9.43 -19.02 0.98
C ALA A 7 -9.99 -17.63 0.72
N GLY A 8 -10.56 -17.03 1.77
CA GLY A 8 -10.72 -15.58 1.82
C GLY A 8 -9.36 -15.02 1.47
N LEU A 9 -9.27 -14.35 0.32
CA LEU A 9 -8.15 -13.45 0.07
C LEU A 9 -8.09 -12.57 1.30
N ASP A 10 -7.06 -12.77 2.15
CA ASP A 10 -6.81 -11.88 3.26
C ASP A 10 -6.76 -10.48 2.64
N SER A 11 -7.81 -9.71 2.89
CA SER A 11 -8.01 -8.41 2.27
C SER A 11 -7.05 -7.38 2.90
N ASN A 12 -6.16 -7.86 3.77
CA ASN A 12 -5.24 -7.13 4.59
C ASN A 12 -3.82 -7.64 4.28
N ILE A 13 -2.89 -6.72 4.06
CA ILE A 13 -1.47 -7.06 3.91
C ILE A 13 -0.63 -6.17 4.80
N ASP A 14 0.48 -6.72 5.30
CA ASP A 14 1.50 -5.93 5.98
C ASP A 14 2.47 -5.34 4.96
N VAL A 15 2.62 -4.02 5.01
CA VAL A 15 3.51 -3.28 4.12
C VAL A 15 4.41 -2.35 4.91
N TYR A 16 5.63 -2.15 4.42
CA TYR A 16 6.49 -1.09 4.92
C TYR A 16 6.04 0.25 4.34
N ILE A 17 5.83 1.24 5.20
CA ILE A 17 5.39 2.58 4.85
C ILE A 17 6.34 3.59 5.47
N GLN A 18 6.79 4.56 4.68
CA GLN A 18 7.46 5.76 5.17
C GLN A 18 6.60 6.98 4.88
N TYR A 19 6.14 7.64 5.95
CA TYR A 19 5.35 8.86 5.87
C TYR A 19 6.20 10.07 5.45
N PRO A 20 5.62 11.11 4.84
CA PRO A 20 6.36 12.27 4.33
C PRO A 20 7.26 12.97 5.35
N GLU A 21 6.80 13.06 6.60
CA GLU A 21 7.50 13.75 7.69
C GLU A 21 8.33 12.80 8.56
N SER A 22 8.38 11.50 8.22
CA SER A 22 9.11 10.48 8.95
C SER A 22 10.35 10.02 8.19
N ALA A 23 11.49 10.00 8.87
CA ALA A 23 12.70 9.36 8.34
C ALA A 23 12.58 7.82 8.43
N ASP A 24 11.88 7.32 9.45
CA ASP A 24 11.72 5.90 9.68
C ASP A 24 10.54 5.32 8.89
N ARG A 25 10.72 4.09 8.41
CA ARG A 25 9.64 3.26 7.88
C ARG A 25 9.03 2.41 8.97
N VAL A 26 7.73 2.21 8.90
CA VAL A 26 6.95 1.38 9.83
C VAL A 26 6.21 0.29 9.07
N ILE A 27 6.00 -0.85 9.70
CA ILE A 27 5.10 -1.88 9.16
C ILE A 27 3.68 -1.49 9.53
N LYS A 28 2.79 -1.48 8.53
CA LYS A 28 1.37 -1.24 8.72
C LYS A 28 0.56 -2.26 7.94
N THR A 29 -0.45 -2.79 8.58
CA THR A 29 -1.48 -3.59 7.93
C THR A 29 -2.44 -2.65 7.21
N ILE A 30 -2.63 -2.85 5.91
CA ILE A 30 -3.52 -2.04 5.07
C ILE A 30 -4.57 -2.92 4.40
N LEU A 31 -5.76 -2.37 4.19
CA LEU A 31 -6.83 -3.04 3.46
C LEU A 31 -6.66 -2.82 1.95
N ILE A 32 -6.71 -3.89 1.17
CA ILE A 32 -6.47 -3.89 -0.29
C ILE A 32 -7.68 -4.37 -1.10
N ALA A 33 -8.69 -4.93 -0.45
CA ALA A 33 -9.96 -5.31 -1.05
C ALA A 33 -11.12 -5.03 -0.08
N ASP A 34 -12.32 -4.78 -0.61
CA ASP A 34 -13.53 -4.63 0.21
C ASP A 34 -14.06 -5.99 0.71
N VAL A 35 -15.12 -5.96 1.53
CA VAL A 35 -15.79 -7.18 2.06
C VAL A 35 -16.38 -8.09 0.98
N ASN A 36 -16.53 -7.60 -0.25
CA ASN A 36 -17.01 -8.34 -1.41
C ASN A 36 -15.84 -8.81 -2.31
N GLY A 37 -14.57 -8.59 -1.91
CA GLY A 37 -13.39 -8.92 -2.69
C GLY A 37 -13.09 -7.94 -3.85
N VAL A 38 -13.71 -6.76 -3.86
CA VAL A 38 -13.43 -5.72 -4.85
C VAL A 38 -12.12 -5.04 -4.51
N ASP A 39 -11.16 -5.16 -5.43
CA ASP A 39 -9.82 -4.59 -5.33
C ASP A 39 -9.85 -3.05 -5.23
N TYR A 40 -9.12 -2.53 -4.25
CA TYR A 40 -8.93 -1.10 -4.12
C TYR A 40 -7.90 -0.58 -5.12
N LYS A 41 -8.16 0.63 -5.60
CA LYS A 41 -7.15 1.39 -6.33
C LYS A 41 -6.07 1.86 -5.37
N LEU A 42 -4.86 2.00 -5.88
CA LEU A 42 -3.75 2.60 -5.14
C LEU A 42 -4.09 3.99 -4.58
N GLU A 43 -4.89 4.77 -5.29
CA GLU A 43 -5.41 6.05 -4.80
C GLU A 43 -6.24 5.90 -3.52
N GLN A 44 -7.11 4.90 -3.45
CA GLN A 44 -7.95 4.65 -2.27
C GLN A 44 -7.09 4.22 -1.09
N VAL A 45 -6.14 3.31 -1.33
CA VAL A 45 -5.17 2.86 -0.33
C VAL A 45 -4.34 4.03 0.20
N LYS A 46 -3.81 4.88 -0.70
CA LYS A 46 -3.07 6.10 -0.35
C LYS A 46 -3.89 6.99 0.59
N ASN A 47 -5.13 7.29 0.19
CA ASN A 47 -6.01 8.16 0.97
C ASN A 47 -6.30 7.58 2.35
N ASN A 48 -6.56 6.27 2.43
CA ASN A 48 -6.77 5.60 3.72
C ASN A 48 -5.54 5.69 4.62
N ILE A 49 -4.34 5.36 4.13
CA ILE A 49 -3.10 5.42 4.92
C ILE A 49 -2.82 6.84 5.43
N LEU A 50 -2.96 7.84 4.55
CA LEU A 50 -2.67 9.23 4.92
C LEU A 50 -3.71 9.78 5.91
N ASN A 51 -5.00 9.46 5.73
CA ASN A 51 -6.06 9.85 6.65
C ASN A 51 -5.90 9.19 8.02
N ASP A 52 -5.59 7.89 8.06
CA ASP A 52 -5.39 7.14 9.31
C ASP A 52 -4.20 7.67 10.13
N ASN A 53 -3.18 8.22 9.46
CA ASN A 53 -2.03 8.85 10.10
C ASN A 53 -2.20 10.37 10.32
N GLY A 54 -3.40 10.91 10.10
CA GLY A 54 -3.71 12.32 10.34
C GLY A 54 -2.98 13.30 9.44
N VAL A 55 -2.51 12.88 8.25
CA VAL A 55 -1.81 13.75 7.30
C VAL A 55 -2.84 14.62 6.58
N PRO A 56 -2.88 15.94 6.83
CA PRO A 56 -3.80 16.82 6.12
C PRO A 56 -3.39 16.89 4.63
N ASN A 57 -4.39 16.88 3.74
CA ASN A 57 -4.21 17.07 2.30
C ASN A 57 -3.51 15.92 1.54
N ALA A 58 -4.10 14.72 1.57
CA ALA A 58 -3.66 13.54 0.81
C ALA A 58 -3.50 13.77 -0.71
N MET A 59 -4.16 14.79 -1.27
CA MET A 59 -4.05 15.15 -2.69
C MET A 59 -2.68 15.75 -3.05
N SER A 60 -1.98 16.36 -2.10
CA SER A 60 -0.64 16.91 -2.32
C SER A 60 0.46 15.85 -2.37
N TYR A 61 0.12 14.57 -2.19
CA TYR A 61 1.07 13.47 -2.18
C TYR A 61 0.79 12.48 -3.30
N ASN A 62 1.88 12.11 -3.99
CA ASN A 62 1.95 10.97 -4.88
C ASN A 62 2.46 9.74 -4.14
N LEU A 63 1.87 8.59 -4.46
CA LEU A 63 2.34 7.29 -4.01
C LEU A 63 3.49 6.81 -4.89
N ALA A 64 4.55 6.30 -4.28
CA ALA A 64 5.64 5.63 -4.98
C ALA A 64 6.18 4.46 -4.16
N PHE A 65 6.86 3.53 -4.84
CA PHE A 65 7.52 2.39 -4.21
C PHE A 65 9.02 2.57 -4.26
N ARG A 66 9.67 2.55 -3.11
CA ARG A 66 11.12 2.55 -3.01
C ARG A 66 11.61 1.13 -2.78
N ASN A 67 12.57 0.70 -3.60
CA ASN A 67 13.32 -0.52 -3.34
C ASN A 67 14.49 -0.17 -2.40
N GLU A 68 14.55 -0.79 -1.23
CA GLU A 68 15.58 -0.54 -0.21
C GLU A 68 16.95 -1.10 -0.58
N SER A 69 16.99 -2.14 -1.42
CA SER A 69 18.24 -2.80 -1.83
C SER A 69 19.06 -1.95 -2.80
N ASN A 70 18.41 -1.07 -3.59
CA ASN A 70 19.09 -0.20 -4.55
C ASN A 70 18.68 1.28 -4.50
N GLY A 71 17.77 1.66 -3.61
CA GLY A 71 17.26 3.02 -3.47
C GLY A 71 16.35 3.50 -4.60
N ASN A 72 16.02 2.65 -5.58
CA ASN A 72 15.24 3.05 -6.75
C ASN A 72 13.80 3.35 -6.36
N VAL A 73 13.30 4.51 -6.78
CA VAL A 73 11.92 4.94 -6.57
C VAL A 73 11.13 4.74 -7.85
N ARG A 74 10.14 3.85 -7.79
CA ARG A 74 9.18 3.61 -8.86
C ARG A 74 7.90 4.38 -8.58
N LYS A 75 7.62 5.37 -9.41
CA LYS A 75 6.31 6.04 -9.42
C LYS A 75 5.25 5.07 -9.95
N VAL A 76 4.07 5.10 -9.34
CA VAL A 76 2.96 4.23 -9.70
C VAL A 76 1.77 5.06 -10.16
N ASP A 77 1.06 4.53 -11.16
CA ASP A 77 -0.21 5.09 -11.58
C ASP A 77 -1.27 4.72 -10.52
N GLN A 78 -1.80 5.75 -9.85
CA GLN A 78 -2.73 5.57 -8.73
C GLN A 78 -4.12 5.06 -9.16
N SER A 79 -4.41 5.06 -10.47
CA SER A 79 -5.60 4.44 -11.03
C SER A 79 -5.52 2.91 -11.11
N THR A 80 -4.31 2.34 -10.96
CA THR A 80 -4.09 0.90 -10.99
C THR A 80 -4.55 0.21 -9.71
N LYS A 81 -4.85 -1.07 -9.89
CA LYS A 81 -5.35 -1.99 -8.87
C LYS A 81 -4.24 -2.38 -7.89
N MET A 82 -4.57 -2.48 -6.61
CA MET A 82 -3.61 -2.81 -5.56
C MET A 82 -3.11 -4.24 -5.70
N LEU A 83 -3.97 -5.18 -6.13
CA LEU A 83 -3.60 -6.57 -6.33
C LEU A 83 -2.48 -6.77 -7.37
N ASP A 84 -2.38 -5.89 -8.37
CA ASP A 84 -1.31 -5.93 -9.38
C ASP A 84 0.08 -5.70 -8.75
N TRP A 85 0.12 -5.06 -7.57
CA TRP A 85 1.34 -4.71 -6.85
C TRP A 85 1.60 -5.57 -5.62
N LEU A 86 0.71 -6.52 -5.30
CA LEU A 86 0.82 -7.39 -4.13
C LEU A 86 2.21 -7.99 -3.94
N LYS A 87 2.73 -8.66 -4.97
CA LYS A 87 4.05 -9.33 -4.90
C LYS A 87 5.18 -8.37 -4.56
N ILE A 88 5.08 -7.13 -5.03
CA ILE A 88 6.08 -6.10 -4.79
C ILE A 88 5.94 -5.57 -3.37
N LEU A 89 4.71 -5.37 -2.90
CA LEU A 89 4.38 -4.79 -1.59
C LEU A 89 4.62 -5.73 -0.42
N THR A 90 4.42 -7.03 -0.60
CA THR A 90 4.73 -8.05 0.42
C THR A 90 6.23 -8.33 0.53
N SER A 91 7.07 -7.73 -0.32
CA SER A 91 8.52 -7.84 -0.21
C SER A 91 9.03 -6.92 0.90
N SER A 92 9.91 -7.44 1.76
CA SER A 92 10.60 -6.65 2.79
C SER A 92 11.54 -5.59 2.21
N GLU A 93 11.90 -5.73 0.94
CA GLU A 93 12.74 -4.79 0.20
C GLU A 93 11.95 -3.61 -0.36
N THR A 94 10.61 -3.62 -0.31
CA THR A 94 9.80 -2.53 -0.82
C THR A 94 9.26 -1.70 0.32
N THR A 95 9.38 -0.38 0.21
CA THR A 95 8.73 0.59 1.08
C THR A 95 7.80 1.47 0.26
N LEU A 96 6.54 1.56 0.68
CA LEU A 96 5.59 2.57 0.25
C LEU A 96 6.05 3.94 0.75
N ILE A 97 6.28 4.88 -0.16
CA ILE A 97 6.68 6.24 0.16
C ILE A 97 5.69 7.24 -0.43
N PHE A 98 5.61 8.41 0.18
CA PHE A 98 4.77 9.52 -0.27
C PHE A 98 5.65 10.70 -0.67
N GLN A 99 5.48 11.21 -1.88
CA GLN A 99 6.26 12.31 -2.43
C GLN A 99 5.34 13.50 -2.72
N LEU A 100 5.76 14.71 -2.36
CA LEU A 100 5.02 15.92 -2.72
C LEU A 100 4.91 16.06 -4.25
N VAL A 101 3.74 16.50 -4.72
CA VAL A 101 3.48 16.83 -6.14
C VAL A 101 4.00 18.21 -6.48
#